data_AF-A0AA42ZVU2-F1
#
_entry.id   AF-A0AA42ZVU2-F1
#
_cell.length_a   1.000
_cell.length_b   1.000
_cell.length_c   1.000
_cell.angle_alpha   90.00
_cell.angle_beta   90.00
_cell.angle_gamma   90.00
#
_symmetry.space_group_name_H-M   'P 1'
#
loop_
_entity.id
_entity.type
_entity.pdbx_description
1 polymer ?
#
loop_
_entity_poly.entity_id
_entity_poly.type
_entity_poly.pdbx_seq_one_letter_code
_entity_poly.pdbx_strand_id
1 'polypeptide(L)'
;MTISWVQLLWSMVILIWTIAFWWFTFVLAEQPEWTFPLFVFLLVYSTLLFFMMALLFPEGMPADHNYRAQFMRNRVWFFGVLLLFLCVDLIDYIVKLEKDVSIVGHLPYAAFVGPLIVLSLLALRSENLLFHRIFAVYSLLAVLVMSVTTLLPLAT
;
A
#
# COMPACT_ATOMS: atom_id res chain seq x y z
N MET A 1 1.59 26.33 5.64
CA MET A 1 1.47 24.90 5.30
C MET A 1 0.64 24.16 6.35
N THR A 2 -0.50 23.55 5.99
CA THR A 2 -1.28 22.71 6.90
C THR A 2 -1.27 21.24 6.44
N ILE A 3 -0.24 20.50 6.84
CA ILE A 3 -0.20 19.04 6.64
C ILE A 3 -1.19 18.40 7.60
N SER A 4 -2.06 17.53 7.09
CA SER A 4 -2.89 16.71 7.96
C SER A 4 -2.10 15.49 8.46
N TRP A 5 -2.26 15.15 9.74
CA TRP A 5 -1.69 13.91 10.28
C TRP A 5 -2.18 12.66 9.54
N VAL A 6 -3.36 12.73 8.88
CA VAL A 6 -3.88 11.68 8.00
C VAL A 6 -2.94 11.42 6.82
N GLN A 7 -2.41 12.47 6.19
CA GLN A 7 -1.43 12.32 5.11
C GLN A 7 -0.13 11.72 5.63
N LEU A 8 0.34 12.14 6.82
CA LEU A 8 1.53 11.55 7.43
C LEU A 8 1.34 10.05 7.70
N LEU A 9 0.17 9.63 8.18
CA LEU A 9 -0.13 8.21 8.37
C LEU A 9 -0.11 7.45 7.04
N TRP A 10 -0.71 8.00 5.98
CA TRP A 10 -0.63 7.40 4.65
C TRP A 10 0.80 7.35 4.11
N SER A 11 1.63 8.36 4.35
CA SER A 11 3.06 8.32 4.03
C SER A 11 3.77 7.17 4.74
N MET A 12 3.47 6.96 6.03
CA MET A 12 4.05 5.87 6.80
C MET A 12 3.57 4.50 6.30
N VAL A 13 2.29 4.38 5.93
CA VAL A 13 1.75 3.17 5.30
C VAL A 13 2.49 2.84 4.01
N ILE A 14 2.63 3.82 3.11
CA ILE A 14 3.33 3.67 1.82
C ILE A 14 4.80 3.32 2.06
N LEU A 15 5.45 3.95 3.04
CA LEU A 15 6.84 3.68 3.39
C LEU A 15 7.03 2.24 3.89
N ILE A 16 6.19 1.77 4.80
CA ILE A 16 6.27 0.40 5.33
C ILE A 16 6.03 -0.61 4.21
N TRP A 17 5.02 -0.40 3.36
CA TRP A 17 4.80 -1.26 2.20
C TRP A 17 5.97 -1.25 1.22
N THR A 18 6.56 -0.08 0.97
CA THR A 18 7.74 0.05 0.11
C THR A 18 8.89 -0.78 0.67
N ILE A 19 9.16 -0.67 1.97
CA ILE A 19 10.19 -1.48 2.64
C ILE A 19 9.86 -2.98 2.55
N ALA A 20 8.62 -3.37 2.83
CA ALA A 20 8.17 -4.76 2.77
C ALA A 20 8.31 -5.35 1.36
N PHE A 21 7.95 -4.58 0.34
CA PHE A 21 8.07 -4.95 -1.06
C PHE A 21 9.53 -5.13 -1.47
N TRP A 22 10.40 -4.18 -1.15
CA TRP A 22 11.82 -4.30 -1.45
C TRP A 22 12.47 -5.45 -0.67
N TRP A 23 12.07 -5.68 0.58
CA TRP A 23 12.54 -6.85 1.32
C TRP A 23 12.15 -8.15 0.61
N PHE A 24 10.92 -8.26 0.12
CA PHE A 24 10.49 -9.41 -0.66
C PHE A 24 11.32 -9.63 -1.94
N THR A 25 11.89 -8.56 -2.53
CA THR A 25 12.75 -8.73 -3.71
C THR A 25 14.01 -9.54 -3.47
N PHE A 26 14.47 -9.72 -2.22
CA PHE A 26 15.57 -10.64 -1.92
C PHE A 26 15.21 -12.09 -2.24
N VAL A 27 14.00 -12.51 -1.85
CA VAL A 27 13.46 -13.83 -2.22
C VAL A 27 13.27 -13.92 -3.74
N LEU A 28 12.84 -12.81 -4.37
CA LEU A 28 12.67 -12.78 -5.82
C LEU A 28 14.01 -12.87 -6.58
N ALA A 29 15.08 -12.33 -6.01
CA ALA A 29 16.42 -12.38 -6.60
C ALA A 29 17.00 -13.81 -6.62
N GLU A 30 16.53 -14.70 -5.75
CA GLU A 30 16.89 -16.12 -5.74
C GLU A 30 16.18 -16.93 -6.84
N GLN A 31 15.22 -16.34 -7.57
CA GLN A 31 14.57 -17.03 -8.68
C GLN A 31 15.58 -17.34 -9.80
N PRO A 32 15.66 -18.60 -10.28
CA PRO A 32 16.66 -19.02 -11.24
C PRO A 32 16.48 -18.38 -12.62
N GLU A 33 15.24 -17.99 -12.98
CA GLU A 33 14.93 -17.37 -14.27
C GLU A 33 14.11 -16.09 -14.09
N TRP A 34 14.64 -14.97 -14.60
CA TRP A 34 13.93 -13.71 -14.71
C TRP A 34 13.11 -13.66 -16.00
N THR A 35 11.80 -13.58 -15.85
CA THR A 35 10.88 -13.45 -17.00
C THR A 35 10.46 -11.99 -17.19
N PHE A 36 10.18 -11.61 -18.43
CA PHE A 36 9.69 -10.26 -18.75
C PHE A 36 8.41 -9.88 -17.96
N PRO A 37 7.39 -10.75 -17.79
CA PRO A 37 6.22 -10.43 -16.97
C PRO A 37 6.56 -10.13 -15.51
N LEU A 38 7.54 -10.84 -14.93
CA LEU A 38 7.98 -10.60 -13.55
C LEU A 38 8.61 -9.21 -13.39
N PHE A 39 9.43 -8.81 -14.37
CA PHE A 39 10.00 -7.47 -14.41
C PHE A 39 8.91 -6.39 -14.51
N VAL A 40 7.92 -6.57 -15.39
CA VAL A 40 6.78 -5.65 -15.52
C VAL A 40 5.99 -5.56 -14.22
N PHE A 41 5.75 -6.69 -13.54
CA PHE A 41 5.08 -6.72 -12.24
C PHE A 41 5.83 -5.87 -11.20
N LEU A 42 7.15 -6.04 -11.09
CA LEU A 42 8.00 -5.27 -10.18
C LEU A 42 7.91 -3.76 -10.44
N LEU A 43 7.93 -3.37 -11.72
CA LEU A 43 7.79 -1.97 -12.14
C LEU A 43 6.42 -1.41 -11.81
N VAL A 44 5.34 -2.14 -12.09
CA VAL A 44 3.97 -1.71 -11.80
C VAL A 44 3.78 -1.50 -10.31
N TYR A 45 4.19 -2.47 -9.48
CA TYR A 45 4.06 -2.39 -8.03
C TYR A 45 4.78 -1.15 -7.47
N SER A 46 6.04 -0.95 -7.86
CA SER A 46 6.84 0.22 -7.46
C SER A 46 6.22 1.55 -7.92
N THR A 47 5.69 1.59 -9.14
CA THR A 47 5.08 2.78 -9.73
C THR A 47 3.80 3.16 -9.00
N LEU A 48 2.99 2.19 -8.59
CA LEU A 48 1.76 2.44 -7.83
C LEU A 48 2.05 3.04 -6.45
N LEU A 49 3.07 2.52 -5.74
CA LEU A 49 3.55 3.11 -4.48
C LEU A 49 3.99 4.57 -4.67
N PHE A 50 4.76 4.84 -5.74
CA PHE A 50 5.17 6.19 -6.09
C PHE A 50 3.98 7.11 -6.39
N PHE A 51 3.01 6.66 -7.20
CA PHE A 51 1.82 7.44 -7.53
C PHE A 51 0.97 7.78 -6.29
N MET A 52 0.83 6.86 -5.34
CA MET A 52 0.16 7.17 -4.07
C MET A 52 0.87 8.31 -3.34
N MET A 53 2.19 8.29 -3.26
CA MET A 53 2.97 9.35 -2.61
C MET A 53 2.86 10.69 -3.36
N ALA A 54 2.95 10.68 -4.70
CA ALA A 54 2.80 11.86 -5.54
C ALA A 54 1.40 12.49 -5.42
N LEU A 55 0.36 11.68 -5.22
CA LEU A 55 -1.01 12.17 -4.99
C LEU A 55 -1.18 12.81 -3.61
N LEU A 56 -0.43 12.38 -2.61
CA LEU A 56 -0.39 13.00 -1.28
C LEU A 56 0.35 14.35 -1.29
N PHE A 57 1.48 14.42 -2.00
CA PHE A 57 2.37 15.58 -2.06
C PHE A 57 2.75 15.92 -3.51
N PRO A 58 1.87 16.59 -4.27
CA PRO A 58 2.19 17.01 -5.62
C PRO A 58 3.27 18.11 -5.61
N GLU A 59 4.08 18.12 -6.66
CA GLU A 59 5.13 19.12 -6.85
C GLU A 59 4.56 20.50 -7.18
N GLY A 60 5.36 21.55 -6.90
CA GLY A 60 5.02 22.93 -7.29
C GLY A 60 3.96 23.62 -6.43
N MET A 61 3.65 23.10 -5.23
CA MET A 61 2.69 23.73 -4.32
C MET A 61 3.30 24.92 -3.58
N PRO A 62 2.55 26.03 -3.38
CA PRO A 62 3.04 27.19 -2.66
C PRO A 62 3.24 26.93 -1.15
N ALA A 63 4.05 27.74 -0.47
CA ALA A 63 4.43 27.50 0.93
C ALA A 63 3.24 27.57 1.93
N ASP A 64 2.20 28.31 1.58
CA ASP A 64 0.96 28.45 2.34
C ASP A 64 -0.09 27.36 2.03
N HIS A 65 0.26 26.38 1.18
CA HIS A 65 -0.67 25.38 0.69
C HIS A 65 -1.36 24.55 1.78
N ASN A 66 -2.65 24.29 1.54
CA ASN A 66 -3.52 23.48 2.41
C ASN A 66 -3.61 22.04 1.88
N TYR A 67 -2.65 21.24 2.31
CA TYR A 67 -2.53 19.83 1.94
C TYR A 67 -3.76 19.01 2.35
N ARG A 68 -4.41 19.34 3.46
CA ARG A 68 -5.64 18.67 3.89
C ARG A 68 -6.78 18.83 2.89
N ALA A 69 -7.04 20.06 2.46
CA ALA A 69 -8.11 20.34 1.49
C ALA A 69 -7.80 19.69 0.14
N GLN A 70 -6.53 19.71 -0.27
CA GLN A 70 -6.07 19.06 -1.48
C GLN A 70 -6.23 17.53 -1.43
N PHE A 71 -5.87 16.88 -0.32
CA PHE A 71 -6.07 15.44 -0.14
C PHE A 71 -7.54 15.06 -0.31
N MET A 72 -8.46 15.79 0.33
CA MET A 72 -9.89 15.51 0.20
C MET A 72 -10.41 15.71 -1.22
N ARG A 73 -9.84 16.64 -1.99
CA ARG A 73 -10.13 16.83 -3.42
C ARG A 73 -9.58 15.69 -4.28
N ASN A 74 -8.38 15.22 -3.96
CA ASN A 74 -7.70 14.14 -4.70
C ASN A 74 -8.05 12.74 -4.19
N ARG A 75 -8.91 12.61 -3.18
CA ARG A 75 -9.20 11.34 -2.49
C ARG A 75 -9.58 10.22 -3.45
N VAL A 76 -10.37 10.51 -4.48
CA VAL A 76 -10.86 9.51 -5.45
C VAL A 76 -9.67 8.92 -6.22
N TRP A 77 -8.71 9.76 -6.60
CA TRP A 77 -7.48 9.31 -7.25
C TRP A 77 -6.59 8.52 -6.28
N PHE A 78 -6.39 9.03 -5.06
CA PHE A 78 -5.57 8.35 -4.07
C PHE A 78 -6.10 6.94 -3.74
N PHE A 79 -7.38 6.83 -3.39
CA PHE A 79 -8.01 5.55 -3.08
C PHE A 79 -8.22 4.67 -4.32
N GLY A 80 -8.33 5.25 -5.51
CA GLY A 80 -8.35 4.50 -6.77
C GLY A 80 -7.01 3.82 -7.05
N VAL A 81 -5.90 4.54 -6.88
CA VAL A 81 -4.55 3.96 -7.00
C VAL A 81 -4.30 2.94 -5.89
N LEU A 82 -4.74 3.21 -4.66
CA LEU A 82 -4.65 2.24 -3.55
C LEU A 82 -5.43 0.95 -3.86
N LEU A 83 -6.63 1.04 -4.44
CA LEU A 83 -7.39 -0.15 -4.85
C LEU A 83 -6.66 -0.95 -5.94
N LEU A 84 -6.14 -0.26 -6.96
CA LEU A 84 -5.35 -0.92 -8.01
C LEU A 84 -4.12 -1.61 -7.42
N PHE A 85 -3.42 -0.93 -6.50
CA PHE A 85 -2.30 -1.50 -5.75
C PHE A 85 -2.70 -2.77 -4.99
N LEU A 86 -3.80 -2.73 -4.22
CA LEU A 86 -4.30 -3.88 -3.47
C LEU A 86 -4.71 -5.04 -4.39
N CYS A 87 -5.22 -4.77 -5.59
CA CYS A 87 -5.51 -5.81 -6.58
C CYS A 87 -4.23 -6.48 -7.10
N VAL A 88 -3.19 -5.69 -7.40
CA VAL A 88 -1.89 -6.22 -7.84
C VAL A 88 -1.24 -7.03 -6.72
N ASP A 89 -1.30 -6.55 -5.47
CA ASP A 89 -0.81 -7.22 -4.26
C ASP A 89 -1.53 -8.55 -4.02
N LEU A 90 -2.86 -8.58 -4.22
CA LEU A 90 -3.64 -9.81 -4.11
C LEU A 90 -3.29 -10.84 -5.20
N ILE A 91 -3.04 -10.41 -6.43
CA ILE A 91 -2.61 -11.31 -7.51
C ILE A 91 -1.27 -11.95 -7.16
N ASP A 92 -0.32 -11.16 -6.67
CA ASP A 92 0.99 -11.63 -6.21
C ASP A 92 0.88 -12.66 -5.09
N TYR A 93 0.03 -12.39 -4.10
CA TYR A 93 -0.25 -13.35 -3.03
C TYR A 93 -0.84 -14.67 -3.57
N ILE A 94 -1.85 -14.61 -4.45
CA ILE A 94 -2.49 -15.82 -5.01
C ILE A 94 -1.47 -16.65 -5.79
N VAL A 95 -0.65 -16.02 -6.63
CA VAL A 95 0.39 -16.71 -7.40
C VAL A 95 1.42 -17.40 -6.48
N LYS A 96 1.79 -16.77 -5.36
CA LYS A 96 2.70 -17.36 -4.37
C LYS A 96 2.06 -18.51 -3.59
N LEU A 97 0.77 -18.38 -3.27
CA LEU A 97 0.00 -19.40 -2.57
C LEU A 97 -0.13 -20.68 -3.40
N GLU A 98 -0.44 -20.56 -4.70
CA GLU A 98 -0.58 -21.70 -5.61
C GLU A 98 0.71 -22.50 -5.79
N LYS A 99 1.88 -21.84 -5.65
CA LYS A 99 3.19 -22.47 -5.82
C LYS A 99 3.75 -23.09 -4.53
N ASP A 100 3.00 -23.06 -3.42
CA ASP A 100 3.46 -23.48 -2.08
C ASP A 100 4.74 -22.76 -1.62
N VAL A 101 5.03 -21.58 -2.19
CA VAL A 101 6.14 -20.68 -1.82
C VAL A 101 5.65 -19.67 -0.76
N SER A 102 4.56 -20.00 -0.07
CA SER A 102 3.90 -19.13 0.88
C SER A 102 4.70 -19.02 2.16
N ILE A 103 5.67 -18.11 2.15
CA ILE A 103 6.36 -17.60 3.34
C ILE A 103 5.38 -16.94 4.32
N VAL A 104 4.23 -16.46 3.79
CA VAL A 104 3.15 -15.93 4.60
C VAL A 104 2.52 -17.10 5.36
N GLY A 105 2.81 -17.20 6.65
CA GLY A 105 2.25 -18.25 7.52
C GLY A 105 0.72 -18.30 7.47
N HIS A 106 0.15 -19.39 7.99
CA HIS A 106 -1.29 -19.77 7.98
C HIS A 106 -2.32 -18.73 8.47
N LEU A 107 -1.94 -17.49 8.76
CA LEU A 107 -2.85 -16.39 9.04
C LEU A 107 -3.49 -15.92 7.72
N PRO A 108 -4.82 -15.75 7.64
CA PRO A 108 -5.46 -15.40 6.39
C PRO A 108 -5.06 -13.98 5.98
N TYR A 109 -4.12 -13.86 5.03
CA TYR A 109 -3.74 -12.59 4.39
C TYR A 109 -4.97 -11.82 3.86
N ALA A 110 -6.00 -12.56 3.44
CA ALA A 110 -7.32 -12.02 3.10
C ALA A 110 -7.98 -11.21 4.23
N ALA A 111 -7.72 -11.53 5.51
CA ALA A 111 -8.25 -10.79 6.65
C ALA A 111 -7.57 -9.42 6.84
N PHE A 112 -6.39 -9.20 6.26
CA PHE A 112 -5.72 -7.89 6.27
C PHE A 112 -6.07 -7.09 5.01
N VAL A 113 -5.98 -7.70 3.83
CA VAL A 113 -6.21 -7.02 2.55
C VAL A 113 -7.70 -6.77 2.29
N GLY A 114 -8.58 -7.70 2.66
CA GLY A 114 -10.02 -7.59 2.44
C GLY A 114 -10.64 -6.32 3.03
N PRO A 115 -10.42 -6.03 4.33
CA PRO A 115 -10.89 -4.77 4.91
C PRO A 115 -10.28 -3.53 4.25
N LEU A 116 -9.01 -3.56 3.84
CA LEU A 116 -8.37 -2.43 3.14
C LEU A 116 -9.07 -2.15 1.81
N ILE A 117 -9.46 -3.19 1.06
CA ILE A 117 -10.23 -3.05 -0.19
C ILE A 117 -11.61 -2.44 0.11
N VAL A 118 -12.35 -3.01 1.07
CA VAL A 118 -13.71 -2.55 1.41
C VAL A 118 -13.68 -1.09 1.87
N LEU A 119 -12.76 -0.74 2.77
CA LEU A 119 -12.63 0.63 3.29
C LEU A 119 -12.17 1.59 2.19
N SER A 120 -11.30 1.17 1.25
CA SER A 120 -10.92 2.00 0.11
C SER A 120 -12.10 2.30 -0.81
N LEU A 121 -12.96 1.31 -1.09
CA LEU A 121 -14.20 1.50 -1.87
C LEU A 121 -15.15 2.51 -1.19
N LEU A 122 -15.28 2.43 0.14
CA LEU A 122 -16.06 3.39 0.92
C LEU A 122 -15.41 4.79 0.91
N ALA A 123 -14.08 4.85 0.94
CA ALA A 123 -13.31 6.10 0.92
C ALA A 123 -13.47 6.89 -0.38
N LEU A 124 -13.73 6.22 -1.51
CA LEU A 124 -14.03 6.87 -2.78
C LEU A 124 -15.27 7.78 -2.68
N ARG A 125 -16.29 7.36 -1.92
CA ARG A 125 -17.56 8.11 -1.79
C ARG A 125 -17.64 8.96 -0.53
N SER A 126 -16.92 8.59 0.53
CA SER A 126 -16.99 9.27 1.82
C SER A 126 -16.28 10.62 1.81
N GLU A 127 -16.99 11.67 2.21
CA GLU A 127 -16.40 12.99 2.52
C GLU A 127 -16.15 13.17 4.03
N ASN A 128 -16.49 12.15 4.84
CA ASN A 128 -16.38 12.23 6.28
C ASN A 128 -14.92 12.17 6.72
N LEU A 129 -14.44 13.27 7.29
CA LEU A 129 -13.08 13.40 7.79
C LEU A 129 -12.75 12.40 8.91
N LEU A 130 -13.71 12.06 9.77
CA LEU A 130 -13.51 11.06 10.82
C LEU A 130 -13.30 9.67 10.22
N PHE A 131 -14.02 9.34 9.15
CA PHE A 131 -13.82 8.08 8.43
C PHE A 131 -12.40 7.98 7.87
N HIS A 132 -11.90 9.02 7.17
CA HIS A 132 -10.54 9.02 6.62
C HIS A 132 -9.45 8.93 7.70
N ARG A 133 -9.70 9.54 8.86
CA ARG A 133 -8.82 9.46 10.04
C ARG A 133 -8.74 8.05 10.60
N ILE A 134 -9.89 7.43 10.86
CA ILE A 134 -9.97 6.05 11.37
C ILE A 134 -9.35 5.09 10.37
N PHE A 135 -9.64 5.27 9.08
CA PHE A 135 -9.11 4.41 8.03
C PHE A 135 -7.59 4.49 7.92
N ALA A 136 -7.00 5.69 8.01
CA ALA A 136 -5.55 5.84 7.99
C ALA A 136 -4.86 5.17 9.20
N VAL A 137 -5.43 5.29 10.40
CA VAL A 137 -4.91 4.62 11.61
C VAL A 137 -5.03 3.09 11.47
N TYR A 138 -6.19 2.62 11.05
CA TYR A 138 -6.41 1.20 10.78
C TYR A 138 -5.40 0.65 9.78
N SER A 139 -5.18 1.36 8.67
CA SER A 139 -4.26 0.95 7.61
C SER A 139 -2.82 0.87 8.12
N LEU A 140 -2.39 1.84 8.94
CA LEU A 140 -1.06 1.81 9.54
C LEU A 140 -0.88 0.60 10.45
N LEU A 141 -1.84 0.33 11.33
CA LEU A 141 -1.76 -0.82 12.23
C LEU A 141 -1.81 -2.14 11.46
N ALA A 142 -2.70 -2.25 10.47
CA ALA A 142 -2.84 -3.45 9.64
C ALA A 142 -1.55 -3.74 8.87
N VAL A 143 -0.96 -2.73 8.22
CA VAL A 143 0.28 -2.93 7.44
C VAL A 143 1.46 -3.23 8.35
N LEU A 144 1.54 -2.59 9.53
CA LEU A 144 2.60 -2.87 10.49
C LEU A 144 2.53 -4.31 11.01
N VAL A 145 1.34 -4.76 11.43
CA VAL A 145 1.13 -6.13 11.89
C VAL A 145 1.46 -7.12 10.78
N MET A 146 0.95 -6.88 9.58
CA MET A 146 1.23 -7.73 8.42
C MET A 146 2.74 -7.83 8.16
N SER A 147 3.43 -6.69 7.98
CA SER A 147 4.87 -6.66 7.74
C SER A 147 5.68 -7.35 8.83
N VAL A 148 5.33 -7.16 10.11
CA VAL A 148 6.00 -7.85 11.22
C VAL A 148 5.78 -9.36 11.13
N THR A 149 4.55 -9.82 10.88
CA THR A 149 4.23 -11.25 10.81
C THR A 149 4.81 -11.95 9.58
N THR A 150 5.00 -11.24 8.46
CA THR A 150 5.49 -11.82 7.21
C THR A 150 6.99 -11.66 6.99
N LEU A 151 7.57 -10.52 7.41
CA LEU A 151 8.98 -10.22 7.13
C LEU A 151 9.92 -10.71 8.23
N LEU A 152 9.50 -10.72 9.51
CA LEU A 152 10.38 -11.23 10.59
C LEU A 152 10.80 -12.69 10.37
N PRO A 153 9.91 -13.61 9.96
CA PRO A 153 10.31 -14.99 9.69
C PRO A 153 11.30 -15.14 8.52
N LEU A 154 11.39 -14.16 7.62
CA LEU A 154 12.34 -14.15 6.51
C LEU A 154 13.73 -13.66 6.89
N ALA A 155 13.87 -13.00 8.04
CA ALA A 155 15.13 -12.44 8.50
C ALA A 155 15.93 -13.41 9.38
N THR A 156 15.38 -14.60 9.69
CA THR A 156 15.94 -15.63 10.57
C THR A 156 16.23 -16.90 9.80
#